data_AF-T0L4C1-F1
#
_entry.id   AF-T0L4C1-F1
#
_cell.length_a   1.000
_cell.length_b   1.000
_cell.length_c   1.000
_cell.angle_alpha   90.00
_cell.angle_beta   90.00
_cell.angle_gamma   90.00
#
_symmetry.space_group_name_H-M   'P 1'
#
loop_
_entity.id
_entity.type
_entity.pdbx_description
1 polymer ?
#
loop_
_entity_poly.entity_id
_entity_poly.type
_entity_poly.pdbx_seq_one_letter_code
_entity_poly.pdbx_strand_id
1 'polypeptide(L)'
;MSILEAAIITGLEHTVENTFAQNPGAYDPGALSAKVIFSPSSSDSIPNRQLLSNRPQSEETSPLEALAIGLAAWSGQTEVLKLLLAAFDQPGPTKAPMKLLWGPPFFSMARVVDDWLPFQHRSWELQSISPTVFALKSGGALSLMLKHGYKPDRVTMRAAIADFDRDILKTLLKSLRLSNFPDYIQGPLSYAVRYKKYDVVRFLLENGEDVNEDNHHVNDEGDEFDESARNPLQSAVENHDLYLIDLLLKSGADVNAPAPRRSGATASQIAAITGRLGILRTLIDHGADINAPGAEFGGRTALEGAAEHGRIDMIQYLLAIGARTTDRDRLQYLRAIRYAQMEAHEVTANLLREETHEVSSSLTLLGDNMALKHNEVEHTSTKDSSDQLDPDEDVHDLTEEMELPGDLQDLEIRTNDPMVFMIEEM
;
A
#
# COMPACT_ATOMS: atom_id res chain seq x y z
N MET A 1 5.40 -39.22 -2.60
CA MET A 1 6.09 -39.41 -3.89
C MET A 1 5.72 -40.78 -4.43
N SER A 2 5.25 -40.86 -5.66
CA SER A 2 4.90 -42.14 -6.31
C SER A 2 6.14 -42.82 -6.90
N ILE A 3 6.08 -44.13 -7.18
CA ILE A 3 7.17 -44.86 -7.87
C ILE A 3 7.41 -44.26 -9.26
N LEU A 4 6.33 -43.88 -9.93
CA LEU A 4 6.35 -43.27 -11.26
C LEU A 4 7.06 -41.91 -11.23
N GLU A 5 6.73 -41.08 -10.24
CA GLU A 5 7.37 -39.78 -10.01
C GLU A 5 8.88 -39.93 -9.74
N ALA A 6 9.26 -40.83 -8.82
CA ALA A 6 10.67 -41.09 -8.51
C ALA A 6 11.46 -41.60 -9.73
N ALA A 7 10.86 -42.48 -10.53
CA ALA A 7 11.48 -43.00 -11.75
C ALA A 7 11.73 -41.89 -12.79
N ILE A 8 10.80 -40.93 -12.91
CA ILE A 8 10.95 -39.79 -13.84
C ILE A 8 12.06 -38.85 -13.38
N ILE A 9 12.09 -38.49 -12.10
CA ILE A 9 13.12 -37.58 -11.53
C ILE A 9 14.52 -38.17 -11.71
N THR A 10 14.65 -39.49 -11.52
CA THR A 10 15.94 -40.20 -11.62
C THR A 10 16.33 -40.59 -13.04
N GLY A 11 15.48 -40.32 -14.04
CA GLY A 11 15.75 -40.65 -15.45
C GLY A 11 15.69 -42.14 -15.77
N LEU A 12 15.02 -42.96 -14.95
CA LEU A 12 14.93 -44.40 -15.13
C LEU A 12 13.79 -44.78 -16.10
N GLU A 13 13.99 -44.55 -17.40
CA GLU A 13 12.96 -44.75 -18.45
C GLU A 13 12.36 -46.17 -18.44
N HIS A 14 13.20 -47.20 -18.30
CA HIS A 14 12.74 -48.59 -18.20
C HIS A 14 11.81 -48.83 -17.00
N THR A 15 12.03 -48.13 -15.88
CA THR A 15 11.15 -48.20 -14.71
C THR A 15 9.82 -47.49 -14.97
N VAL A 16 9.84 -46.38 -15.71
CA VAL A 16 8.61 -45.68 -16.15
C VAL A 16 7.78 -46.59 -17.04
N GLU A 17 8.39 -47.20 -18.07
CA GLU A 17 7.72 -48.14 -18.98
C GLU A 17 7.15 -49.36 -18.25
N ASN A 18 7.92 -49.97 -17.36
CA ASN A 18 7.45 -51.11 -16.56
C ASN A 18 6.30 -50.73 -15.63
N THR A 19 6.32 -49.52 -15.08
CA THR A 19 5.22 -49.03 -14.21
C THR A 19 3.92 -48.93 -15.01
N PHE A 20 3.97 -48.40 -16.25
CA PHE A 20 2.81 -48.39 -17.14
C PHE A 20 2.42 -49.77 -17.66
N ALA A 21 3.38 -50.67 -17.88
CA ALA A 21 3.07 -52.05 -18.29
C ALA A 21 2.34 -52.83 -17.20
N GLN A 22 2.73 -52.63 -15.94
CA GLN A 22 2.10 -53.28 -14.78
C GLN A 22 0.79 -52.60 -14.35
N ASN A 23 0.71 -51.27 -14.50
CA ASN A 23 -0.48 -50.49 -14.22
C ASN A 23 -0.76 -49.50 -15.36
N PRO A 24 -1.47 -49.93 -16.42
CA PRO A 24 -1.75 -49.09 -17.57
C PRO A 24 -2.57 -47.84 -17.25
N GLY A 25 -3.33 -47.85 -16.15
CA GLY A 25 -4.15 -46.74 -15.65
C GLY A 25 -3.45 -45.84 -14.63
N ALA A 26 -2.13 -45.97 -14.45
CA ALA A 26 -1.39 -45.17 -13.48
C ALA A 26 -1.49 -43.67 -13.82
N TYR A 27 -1.93 -42.89 -12.84
CA TYR A 27 -1.95 -41.43 -12.88
C TYR A 27 -1.40 -40.86 -11.58
N ASP A 28 -0.50 -39.89 -11.70
CA ASP A 28 0.06 -39.17 -10.57
C ASP A 28 0.41 -37.73 -11.01
N PRO A 29 -0.18 -36.69 -10.39
CA PRO A 29 0.05 -35.30 -10.80
C PRO A 29 1.45 -34.80 -10.46
N GLY A 30 2.12 -35.41 -9.48
CA GLY A 30 3.55 -35.19 -9.19
C GLY A 30 4.42 -35.71 -10.32
N ALA A 31 4.20 -36.95 -10.78
CA ALA A 31 4.85 -37.52 -11.95
C ALA A 31 4.67 -36.68 -13.21
N LEU A 32 3.48 -36.11 -13.44
CA LEU A 32 3.22 -35.20 -14.55
C LEU A 32 4.09 -33.94 -14.47
N SER A 33 4.14 -33.30 -13.30
CA SER A 33 4.98 -32.12 -13.06
C SER A 33 6.47 -32.45 -13.25
N ALA A 34 6.91 -33.59 -12.72
CA ALA A 34 8.29 -34.05 -12.81
C ALA A 34 8.70 -34.27 -14.27
N LYS A 35 7.78 -34.80 -15.07
CA LYS A 35 8.03 -35.07 -16.50
C LYS A 35 8.30 -33.77 -17.27
N VAL A 36 7.55 -32.71 -16.97
CA VAL A 36 7.75 -31.39 -17.60
C VAL A 36 9.16 -30.85 -17.34
N ILE A 37 9.74 -31.07 -16.15
CA ILE A 37 11.08 -30.56 -15.83
C ILE A 37 12.20 -31.51 -16.24
N PHE A 38 12.15 -32.76 -15.78
CA PHE A 38 13.31 -33.67 -15.83
C PHE A 38 13.41 -34.47 -17.12
N SER A 39 12.35 -34.51 -17.92
CA SER A 39 12.37 -35.22 -19.20
C SER A 39 11.57 -34.44 -20.25
N PRO A 40 12.05 -33.24 -20.64
CA PRO A 40 11.42 -32.36 -21.61
C PRO A 40 11.54 -32.97 -23.01
N SER A 41 10.75 -34.01 -23.26
CA SER A 41 10.64 -34.66 -24.56
C SER A 41 9.44 -34.06 -25.29
N SER A 42 9.43 -34.18 -26.63
CA SER A 42 8.37 -33.63 -27.49
C SER A 42 6.97 -33.98 -26.98
N SER A 43 5.95 -33.22 -27.39
CA SER A 43 4.53 -33.49 -27.13
C SER A 43 4.08 -34.92 -27.46
N ASP A 44 4.86 -35.63 -28.26
CA ASP A 44 4.62 -37.00 -28.70
C ASP A 44 5.27 -38.06 -27.81
N SER A 45 5.94 -37.67 -26.70
CA SER A 45 6.39 -38.66 -25.72
C SER A 45 5.17 -39.36 -25.12
N ILE A 46 5.11 -40.68 -25.37
CA ILE A 46 4.06 -41.61 -24.95
C ILE A 46 3.62 -41.38 -23.48
N PRO A 47 4.52 -41.09 -22.51
CA PRO A 47 4.13 -40.91 -21.12
C PRO A 47 3.24 -39.69 -20.84
N ASN A 48 3.39 -38.57 -21.56
CA ASN A 48 2.57 -37.37 -21.30
C ASN A 48 1.11 -37.62 -21.69
N ARG A 49 0.89 -38.16 -22.90
CA ARG A 49 -0.46 -38.51 -23.37
C ARG A 49 -1.06 -39.64 -22.55
N GLN A 50 -0.26 -40.62 -22.15
CA GLN A 50 -0.70 -41.76 -21.36
C GLN A 50 -1.06 -41.36 -19.92
N LEU A 51 -0.28 -40.48 -19.28
CA LEU A 51 -0.65 -39.88 -18.00
C LEU A 51 -1.96 -39.12 -18.12
N LEU A 52 -2.07 -38.21 -19.10
CA LEU A 52 -3.27 -37.39 -19.26
C LEU A 52 -4.51 -38.23 -19.61
N SER A 53 -4.38 -39.31 -20.39
CA SER A 53 -5.49 -40.22 -20.69
C SER A 53 -5.98 -41.00 -19.46
N ASN A 54 -5.11 -41.19 -18.46
CA ASN A 54 -5.42 -41.87 -17.21
C ASN A 54 -5.92 -40.91 -16.13
N ARG A 55 -5.95 -39.60 -16.40
CA ARG A 55 -6.44 -38.61 -15.45
C ARG A 55 -7.88 -38.97 -15.03
N PRO A 56 -8.16 -39.11 -13.73
CA PRO A 56 -9.53 -39.28 -13.26
C PRO A 56 -10.40 -38.12 -13.75
N GLN A 57 -11.67 -38.39 -14.10
CA GLN A 57 -12.64 -37.33 -14.36
C GLN A 57 -12.99 -36.61 -13.04
N SER A 58 -12.07 -35.76 -12.59
CA SER A 58 -12.23 -34.80 -11.51
C SER A 58 -12.60 -33.46 -12.12
N GLU A 59 -13.59 -32.78 -11.52
CA GLU A 59 -14.01 -31.44 -11.93
C GLU A 59 -12.93 -30.38 -11.66
N GLU A 60 -12.08 -30.58 -10.63
CA GLU A 60 -11.06 -29.60 -10.24
C GLU A 60 -9.64 -30.03 -10.63
N THR A 61 -8.84 -29.04 -11.02
CA THR A 61 -7.40 -29.16 -11.32
C THR A 61 -6.61 -29.13 -10.01
N SER A 62 -5.82 -30.17 -9.74
CA SER A 62 -4.98 -30.22 -8.54
C SER A 62 -3.86 -29.17 -8.60
N PRO A 63 -3.35 -28.68 -7.44
CA PRO A 63 -2.27 -27.69 -7.44
C PRO A 63 -0.99 -28.13 -8.15
N LEU A 64 -0.72 -29.45 -8.22
CA LEU A 64 0.40 -30.03 -8.94
C LEU A 64 0.13 -30.08 -10.45
N GLU A 65 -1.09 -30.39 -10.89
CA GLU A 65 -1.46 -30.24 -12.31
C GLU A 65 -1.30 -28.79 -12.78
N ALA A 66 -1.78 -27.83 -11.97
CA ALA A 66 -1.61 -26.41 -12.22
C ALA A 66 -0.13 -25.98 -12.23
N LEU A 67 0.72 -26.63 -11.42
CA LEU A 67 2.17 -26.42 -11.43
C LEU A 67 2.80 -26.89 -12.73
N ALA A 68 2.43 -28.09 -13.22
CA ALA A 68 2.92 -28.63 -14.48
C ALA A 68 2.69 -27.67 -15.66
N ILE A 69 1.51 -27.01 -15.68
CA ILE A 69 1.18 -25.98 -16.67
C ILE A 69 2.13 -24.78 -16.53
N GLY A 70 2.30 -24.26 -15.32
CA GLY A 70 3.22 -23.16 -15.04
C GLY A 70 4.66 -23.49 -15.46
N LEU A 71 5.16 -24.68 -15.11
CA LEU A 71 6.50 -25.14 -15.47
C LEU A 71 6.69 -25.28 -16.98
N ALA A 72 5.66 -25.76 -17.70
CA ALA A 72 5.69 -25.87 -19.16
C ALA A 72 5.75 -24.48 -19.80
N ALA A 73 5.01 -23.52 -19.27
CA ALA A 73 5.06 -22.12 -19.69
C ALA A 73 6.43 -21.49 -19.43
N TRP A 74 6.97 -21.65 -18.22
CA TRP A 74 8.28 -21.13 -17.82
C TRP A 74 9.42 -21.69 -18.69
N SER A 75 9.34 -22.99 -19.02
CA SER A 75 10.35 -23.69 -19.81
C SER A 75 10.21 -23.45 -21.33
N GLY A 76 9.19 -22.70 -21.77
CA GLY A 76 8.94 -22.45 -23.20
C GLY A 76 8.43 -23.66 -23.98
N GLN A 77 7.95 -24.72 -23.31
CA GLN A 77 7.48 -25.96 -23.93
C GLN A 77 6.07 -25.78 -24.52
N THR A 78 5.97 -25.05 -25.62
CA THR A 78 4.68 -24.61 -26.18
C THR A 78 3.73 -25.76 -26.52
N GLU A 79 4.21 -26.85 -27.10
CA GLU A 79 3.35 -28.00 -27.45
C GLU A 79 2.90 -28.79 -26.21
N VAL A 80 3.77 -28.92 -25.20
CA VAL A 80 3.39 -29.53 -23.91
C VAL A 80 2.37 -28.64 -23.20
N LEU A 81 2.58 -27.32 -23.19
CA LEU A 81 1.63 -26.37 -22.62
C LEU A 81 0.26 -26.46 -23.29
N LYS A 82 0.19 -26.53 -24.62
CA LYS A 82 -1.07 -26.73 -25.35
C LYS A 82 -1.76 -28.05 -24.96
N LEU A 83 -1.00 -29.14 -24.85
CA LEU A 83 -1.54 -30.43 -24.43
C LEU A 83 -2.11 -30.38 -23.02
N LEU A 84 -1.39 -29.76 -22.08
CA LEU A 84 -1.84 -29.62 -20.70
C LEU A 84 -3.10 -28.73 -20.61
N LEU A 85 -3.09 -27.57 -21.27
CA LEU A 85 -4.25 -26.66 -21.28
C LEU A 85 -5.50 -27.29 -21.93
N ALA A 86 -5.33 -28.17 -22.91
CA ALA A 86 -6.43 -28.92 -23.51
C ALA A 86 -6.95 -30.06 -22.61
N ALA A 87 -6.15 -30.51 -21.64
CA ALA A 87 -6.51 -31.59 -20.73
C ALA A 87 -7.16 -31.10 -19.42
N PHE A 88 -7.05 -29.81 -19.10
CA PHE A 88 -7.55 -29.21 -17.87
C PHE A 88 -8.59 -28.14 -18.19
N ASP A 89 -9.88 -28.47 -18.03
CA ASP A 89 -10.99 -27.59 -18.38
C ASP A 89 -11.20 -26.42 -17.41
N GLN A 90 -10.59 -26.47 -16.21
CA GLN A 90 -10.72 -25.40 -15.22
C GLN A 90 -9.37 -24.87 -14.68
N PRO A 91 -9.16 -23.55 -14.71
CA PRO A 91 -7.98 -22.92 -14.13
C PRO A 91 -8.07 -22.96 -12.60
N GLY A 92 -7.07 -23.56 -11.95
CA GLY A 92 -6.92 -23.59 -10.50
C GLY A 92 -5.60 -22.99 -10.04
N PRO A 93 -5.48 -22.57 -8.76
CA PRO A 93 -4.23 -22.11 -8.21
C PRO A 93 -3.22 -23.26 -8.10
N THR A 94 -1.95 -22.94 -8.22
CA THR A 94 -0.83 -23.83 -7.93
C THR A 94 -0.19 -23.49 -6.59
N LYS A 95 0.61 -24.42 -6.08
CA LYS A 95 1.48 -24.22 -4.90
C LYS A 95 2.93 -24.19 -5.36
N ALA A 96 3.63 -23.09 -5.10
CA ALA A 96 5.03 -22.95 -5.49
C ALA A 96 5.90 -22.32 -4.38
N PRO A 97 7.20 -22.65 -4.34
CA PRO A 97 8.16 -22.04 -3.42
C PRO A 97 8.52 -20.63 -3.89
N MET A 98 7.63 -19.68 -3.62
CA MET A 98 7.82 -18.27 -3.96
C MET A 98 8.01 -17.43 -2.71
N LYS A 99 9.08 -16.64 -2.68
CA LYS A 99 9.30 -15.68 -1.61
C LYS A 99 8.51 -14.42 -1.92
N LEU A 100 7.53 -14.11 -1.08
CA LEU A 100 6.67 -12.92 -1.18
C LEU A 100 7.02 -11.83 -0.16
N LEU A 101 7.79 -12.19 0.87
CA LEU A 101 8.19 -11.29 1.95
C LEU A 101 9.38 -10.41 1.52
N TRP A 102 9.17 -9.09 1.55
CA TRP A 102 10.14 -8.01 1.29
C TRP A 102 10.79 -8.05 -0.11
N GLY A 103 10.33 -7.19 -1.03
CA GLY A 103 10.88 -7.04 -2.39
C GLY A 103 10.10 -7.76 -3.49
N PRO A 104 10.56 -7.73 -4.75
CA PRO A 104 9.83 -8.33 -5.87
C PRO A 104 9.64 -9.86 -5.69
N PRO A 105 8.52 -10.44 -6.16
CA PRO A 105 8.28 -11.87 -6.07
C PRO A 105 9.42 -12.63 -6.72
N PHE A 106 10.00 -13.56 -5.98
CA PHE A 106 11.12 -14.36 -6.48
C PHE A 106 10.74 -15.83 -6.52
N PHE A 107 10.75 -16.39 -7.72
CA PHE A 107 10.63 -17.82 -7.96
C PHE A 107 12.02 -18.44 -8.22
N SER A 108 12.37 -19.48 -7.46
CA SER A 108 13.64 -20.19 -7.62
C SER A 108 13.44 -21.54 -8.28
N MET A 109 13.87 -21.66 -9.54
CA MET A 109 13.85 -22.96 -10.24
C MET A 109 14.87 -23.93 -9.64
N ALA A 110 16.04 -23.45 -9.23
CA ALA A 110 17.04 -24.28 -8.55
C ALA A 110 16.43 -24.98 -7.34
N ARG A 111 15.58 -24.29 -6.56
CA ARG A 111 14.88 -24.92 -5.41
C ARG A 111 13.85 -25.96 -5.80
N VAL A 112 13.17 -25.80 -6.94
CA VAL A 112 12.25 -26.82 -7.46
C VAL A 112 13.03 -28.06 -7.91
N VAL A 113 14.23 -27.89 -8.46
CA VAL A 113 15.08 -28.98 -8.96
C VAL A 113 15.84 -29.67 -7.83
N ASP A 114 16.46 -28.91 -6.93
CA ASP A 114 17.32 -29.40 -5.84
C ASP A 114 16.51 -30.07 -4.73
N ASP A 115 15.30 -29.57 -4.46
CA ASP A 115 14.36 -30.10 -3.47
C ASP A 115 13.00 -30.35 -4.14
N TRP A 116 12.89 -31.33 -5.07
CA TRP A 116 11.62 -31.74 -5.72
C TRP A 116 10.56 -32.29 -4.74
N LEU A 117 10.94 -32.50 -3.48
CA LEU A 117 10.07 -32.90 -2.38
C LEU A 117 9.39 -31.75 -1.60
N PRO A 118 9.25 -30.48 -2.06
CA PRO A 118 8.79 -29.40 -1.19
C PRO A 118 7.30 -29.57 -0.84
N PHE A 119 6.59 -30.49 -1.50
CA PHE A 119 5.20 -30.85 -1.21
C PHE A 119 5.05 -31.85 -0.04
N GLN A 120 6.14 -32.39 0.50
CA GLN A 120 6.12 -33.29 1.67
C GLN A 120 6.85 -32.73 2.89
N HIS A 121 7.89 -31.92 2.72
CA HIS A 121 8.63 -31.31 3.83
C HIS A 121 8.15 -29.88 4.10
N ARG A 122 7.61 -29.64 5.30
CA ARG A 122 7.07 -28.36 5.82
C ARG A 122 8.12 -27.24 6.01
N SER A 123 9.29 -27.33 5.36
CA SER A 123 10.38 -26.36 5.55
C SER A 123 10.17 -25.04 4.81
N TRP A 124 9.17 -24.95 3.92
CA TRP A 124 8.92 -23.76 3.09
C TRP A 124 7.44 -23.34 3.12
N GLU A 125 7.21 -22.03 3.13
CA GLU A 125 5.87 -21.46 2.93
C GLU A 125 5.48 -21.60 1.45
N LEU A 126 4.78 -22.68 1.11
CA LEU A 126 4.15 -22.84 -0.20
C LEU A 126 3.00 -21.83 -0.33
N GLN A 127 3.07 -20.99 -1.36
CA GLN A 127 2.05 -19.98 -1.61
C GLN A 127 1.05 -20.49 -2.63
N SER A 128 -0.25 -20.29 -2.36
CA SER A 128 -1.31 -20.53 -3.33
C SER A 128 -1.36 -19.35 -4.30
N ILE A 129 -1.04 -19.61 -5.57
CA ILE A 129 -0.80 -18.57 -6.59
C ILE A 129 -1.36 -19.00 -7.94
N SER A 130 -1.58 -18.05 -8.83
CA SER A 130 -1.93 -18.35 -10.22
C SER A 130 -0.72 -18.88 -11.00
N PRO A 131 -0.88 -19.96 -11.79
CA PRO A 131 0.17 -20.44 -12.69
C PRO A 131 0.64 -19.43 -13.73
N THR A 132 -0.13 -18.35 -13.98
CA THR A 132 0.22 -17.31 -14.96
C THR A 132 1.53 -16.59 -14.62
N VAL A 133 1.95 -16.56 -13.35
CA VAL A 133 3.23 -15.96 -12.93
C VAL A 133 4.43 -16.60 -13.64
N PHE A 134 4.33 -17.89 -13.96
CA PHE A 134 5.38 -18.62 -14.66
C PHE A 134 5.50 -18.28 -16.14
N ALA A 135 4.42 -17.75 -16.73
CA ALA A 135 4.36 -17.39 -18.13
C ALA A 135 4.91 -15.99 -18.42
N LEU A 136 5.32 -15.23 -17.40
CA LEU A 136 5.86 -13.87 -17.53
C LEU A 136 7.23 -13.80 -18.23
N LYS A 137 7.81 -14.93 -18.62
CA LYS A 137 9.01 -14.97 -19.48
C LYS A 137 8.66 -15.12 -20.97
N SER A 138 7.40 -15.36 -21.29
CA SER A 138 6.94 -15.63 -22.67
C SER A 138 5.52 -15.09 -22.88
N GLY A 139 5.42 -13.96 -23.58
CA GLY A 139 4.12 -13.37 -23.93
C GLY A 139 3.20 -14.33 -24.70
N GLY A 140 3.76 -15.27 -25.48
CA GLY A 140 3.00 -16.31 -26.16
C GLY A 140 2.38 -17.34 -25.21
N ALA A 141 3.15 -17.81 -24.22
CA ALA A 141 2.64 -18.74 -23.21
C ALA A 141 1.57 -18.07 -22.34
N LEU A 142 1.80 -16.82 -21.93
CA LEU A 142 0.84 -16.06 -21.15
C LEU A 142 -0.47 -15.87 -21.92
N SER A 143 -0.40 -15.41 -23.17
CA SER A 143 -1.58 -15.23 -24.03
C SER A 143 -2.38 -16.53 -24.19
N LEU A 144 -1.69 -17.66 -24.31
CA LEU A 144 -2.33 -18.97 -24.41
C LEU A 144 -3.08 -19.34 -23.13
N MET A 145 -2.46 -19.13 -21.95
CA MET A 145 -3.10 -19.40 -20.66
C MET A 145 -4.31 -18.51 -20.42
N LEU A 146 -4.20 -17.21 -20.70
CA LEU A 146 -5.31 -16.26 -20.59
C LEU A 146 -6.50 -16.65 -21.48
N LYS A 147 -6.23 -17.12 -22.71
CA LYS A 147 -7.26 -17.62 -23.64
C LYS A 147 -8.00 -18.86 -23.10
N HIS A 148 -7.35 -19.68 -22.30
CA HIS A 148 -7.94 -20.84 -21.62
C HIS A 148 -8.54 -20.49 -20.25
N GLY A 149 -8.76 -19.20 -19.96
CA GLY A 149 -9.47 -18.74 -18.78
C GLY A 149 -8.62 -18.60 -17.52
N TYR A 150 -7.31 -18.87 -17.57
CA TYR A 150 -6.42 -18.62 -16.43
C TYR A 150 -6.41 -17.13 -16.09
N LYS A 151 -6.72 -16.81 -14.84
CA LYS A 151 -6.74 -15.44 -14.36
C LYS A 151 -5.39 -15.10 -13.72
N PRO A 152 -4.74 -13.99 -14.10
CA PRO A 152 -3.65 -13.44 -13.33
C PRO A 152 -4.08 -13.22 -11.89
N ASP A 153 -3.17 -13.44 -10.96
CA ASP A 153 -3.35 -13.09 -9.55
C ASP A 153 -2.43 -11.92 -9.18
N ARG A 154 -2.51 -11.53 -7.91
CA ARG A 154 -1.67 -10.48 -7.33
C ARG A 154 -0.19 -10.69 -7.55
N VAL A 155 0.28 -11.93 -7.42
CA VAL A 155 1.70 -12.22 -7.53
C VAL A 155 2.17 -12.14 -8.97
N THR A 156 1.35 -12.63 -9.91
CA THR A 156 1.57 -12.45 -11.35
C THR A 156 1.75 -10.97 -11.68
N MET A 157 0.90 -10.11 -11.13
CA MET A 157 0.95 -8.68 -11.45
C MET A 157 2.17 -7.99 -10.85
N ARG A 158 2.48 -8.26 -9.58
CA ARG A 158 3.67 -7.73 -8.92
C ARG A 158 4.96 -8.17 -9.60
N ALA A 159 5.04 -9.42 -10.04
CA ALA A 159 6.18 -9.94 -10.79
C ALA A 159 6.30 -9.27 -12.17
N ALA A 160 5.18 -9.09 -12.89
CA ALA A 160 5.17 -8.42 -14.19
C ALA A 160 5.67 -6.96 -14.11
N ILE A 161 5.27 -6.24 -13.06
CA ILE A 161 5.73 -4.86 -12.80
C ILE A 161 7.20 -4.82 -12.39
N ALA A 162 7.65 -5.79 -11.59
CA ALA A 162 9.03 -5.86 -11.12
C ALA A 162 10.03 -6.04 -12.26
N ASP A 163 9.75 -6.99 -13.16
CA ASP A 163 10.61 -7.34 -14.30
C ASP A 163 10.43 -6.38 -15.50
N PHE A 164 9.27 -5.74 -15.61
CA PHE A 164 8.88 -4.80 -16.66
C PHE A 164 9.20 -5.26 -18.10
N ASP A 165 8.35 -6.14 -18.61
CA ASP A 165 8.22 -6.39 -20.04
C ASP A 165 6.94 -5.69 -20.56
N ARG A 166 7.11 -4.73 -21.48
CA ARG A 166 6.01 -3.92 -22.02
C ARG A 166 4.93 -4.76 -22.70
N ASP A 167 5.31 -5.79 -23.46
CA ASP A 167 4.35 -6.60 -24.21
C ASP A 167 3.57 -7.52 -23.29
N ILE A 168 4.24 -8.06 -22.27
CA ILE A 168 3.62 -8.88 -21.23
C ILE A 168 2.65 -8.04 -20.41
N LEU A 169 3.08 -6.88 -19.92
CA LEU A 169 2.21 -6.00 -19.15
C LEU A 169 1.01 -5.54 -20.00
N LYS A 170 1.22 -5.16 -21.27
CA LYS A 170 0.13 -4.84 -22.21
C LYS A 170 -0.87 -5.99 -22.37
N THR A 171 -0.38 -7.23 -22.42
CA THR A 171 -1.22 -8.43 -22.53
C THR A 171 -2.07 -8.61 -21.27
N LEU A 172 -1.47 -8.40 -20.10
CA LEU A 172 -2.17 -8.47 -18.82
C LEU A 172 -3.27 -7.39 -18.72
N LEU A 173 -2.96 -6.13 -19.04
CA LEU A 173 -3.92 -5.01 -19.02
C LEU A 173 -5.12 -5.21 -19.94
N LYS A 174 -4.94 -5.90 -21.08
CA LYS A 174 -6.05 -6.27 -21.97
C LYS A 174 -6.97 -7.33 -21.38
N SER A 175 -6.42 -8.23 -20.58
CA SER A 175 -7.17 -9.35 -20.01
C SER A 175 -7.94 -8.96 -18.74
N LEU A 176 -7.43 -8.00 -17.98
CA LEU A 176 -8.04 -7.51 -16.75
C LEU A 176 -7.48 -6.11 -16.42
N ARG A 177 -8.35 -5.18 -16.00
CA ARG A 177 -7.92 -3.88 -15.45
C ARG A 177 -7.22 -4.09 -14.10
N LEU A 178 -6.16 -3.34 -13.84
CA LEU A 178 -5.34 -3.51 -12.63
C LEU A 178 -6.10 -3.18 -11.35
N SER A 179 -7.06 -2.27 -11.43
CA SER A 179 -7.92 -1.90 -10.31
C SER A 179 -8.86 -3.02 -9.84
N ASN A 180 -8.98 -4.12 -10.60
CA ASN A 180 -9.91 -5.21 -10.30
C ASN A 180 -9.25 -6.42 -9.59
N PHE A 181 -8.00 -6.33 -9.11
CA PHE A 181 -7.41 -7.41 -8.34
C PHE A 181 -7.92 -7.36 -6.89
N PRO A 182 -8.80 -8.28 -6.47
CA PRO A 182 -9.15 -8.39 -5.07
C PRO A 182 -7.95 -9.01 -4.33
N ASP A 183 -7.72 -8.55 -3.12
CA ASP A 183 -6.80 -9.10 -2.12
C ASP A 183 -5.35 -8.59 -2.14
N TYR A 184 -5.08 -7.74 -1.15
CA TYR A 184 -3.77 -7.47 -0.52
C TYR A 184 -2.64 -6.99 -1.44
N ILE A 185 -2.94 -6.19 -2.46
CA ILE A 185 -1.90 -5.38 -3.10
C ILE A 185 -2.21 -3.91 -2.88
N GLN A 186 -1.23 -3.20 -2.32
CA GLN A 186 -0.97 -1.82 -2.71
C GLN A 186 -1.08 -1.74 -4.24
N GLY A 187 -2.00 -0.95 -4.77
CA GLY A 187 -2.39 -0.93 -6.17
C GLY A 187 -1.19 -0.92 -7.14
N PRO A 188 -1.29 -1.55 -8.32
CA PRO A 188 -0.17 -1.69 -9.25
C PRO A 188 0.61 -0.41 -9.59
N LEU A 189 -0.08 0.72 -9.76
CA LEU A 189 0.57 2.02 -9.93
C LEU A 189 1.30 2.43 -8.66
N SER A 190 0.66 2.29 -7.50
CA SER A 190 1.24 2.59 -6.19
C SER A 190 2.51 1.77 -5.92
N TYR A 191 2.51 0.48 -6.26
CA TYR A 191 3.69 -0.40 -6.19
C TYR A 191 4.80 0.09 -7.11
N ALA A 192 4.47 0.43 -8.36
CA ALA A 192 5.45 0.96 -9.31
C ALA A 192 6.08 2.28 -8.81
N VAL A 193 5.29 3.16 -8.20
CA VAL A 193 5.76 4.42 -7.60
C VAL A 193 6.66 4.15 -6.39
N ARG A 194 6.23 3.29 -5.46
CA ARG A 194 6.99 2.93 -4.24
C ARG A 194 8.39 2.44 -4.58
N TYR A 195 8.52 1.61 -5.62
CA TYR A 195 9.79 1.07 -6.07
C TYR A 195 10.46 1.89 -7.19
N LYS A 196 10.04 3.15 -7.40
CA LYS A 196 10.63 4.12 -8.34
C LYS A 196 10.77 3.56 -9.78
N LYS A 197 9.77 2.79 -10.24
CA LYS A 197 9.72 2.19 -11.57
C LYS A 197 9.15 3.17 -12.60
N TYR A 198 9.89 4.26 -12.89
CA TYR A 198 9.43 5.37 -13.73
C TYR A 198 8.82 4.96 -15.08
N ASP A 199 9.44 4.01 -15.77
CA ASP A 199 8.95 3.53 -17.07
C ASP A 199 7.63 2.76 -16.96
N VAL A 200 7.47 1.99 -15.87
CA VAL A 200 6.21 1.30 -15.57
C VAL A 200 5.14 2.33 -15.25
N VAL A 201 5.42 3.30 -14.38
CA VAL A 201 4.47 4.36 -14.01
C VAL A 201 3.94 5.08 -15.25
N ARG A 202 4.82 5.54 -16.14
CA ARG A 202 4.40 6.15 -17.42
C ARG A 202 3.54 5.20 -18.25
N PHE A 203 3.98 3.95 -18.40
CA PHE A 203 3.25 2.97 -19.18
C PHE A 203 1.85 2.69 -18.62
N LEU A 204 1.69 2.58 -17.30
CA LEU A 204 0.40 2.34 -16.66
C LEU A 204 -0.56 3.52 -16.88
N LEU A 205 -0.07 4.76 -16.67
CA LEU A 205 -0.84 5.97 -16.90
C LEU A 205 -1.24 6.14 -18.38
N GLU A 206 -0.32 5.86 -19.31
CA GLU A 206 -0.60 5.87 -20.76
C GLU A 206 -1.67 4.85 -21.18
N ASN A 207 -1.83 3.75 -20.44
CA ASN A 207 -2.86 2.73 -20.70
C ASN A 207 -4.18 2.99 -19.93
N GLY A 208 -4.29 4.15 -19.27
CA GLY A 208 -5.52 4.60 -18.60
C GLY A 208 -5.83 3.83 -17.33
N GLU A 209 -4.81 3.37 -16.61
CA GLU A 209 -4.98 2.89 -15.24
C GLU A 209 -5.28 4.08 -14.30
N ASP A 210 -5.98 3.81 -13.21
CA ASP A 210 -6.44 4.84 -12.30
C ASP A 210 -5.25 5.48 -11.56
N VAL A 211 -5.09 6.79 -11.71
CA VAL A 211 -4.05 7.55 -11.00
C VAL A 211 -4.36 7.68 -9.50
N ASN A 212 -5.63 7.51 -9.13
CA ASN A 212 -6.14 7.62 -7.76
C ASN A 212 -6.47 6.26 -7.15
N GLU A 213 -5.69 5.23 -7.51
CA GLU A 213 -5.79 3.89 -6.92
C GLU A 213 -5.98 3.95 -5.40
N ASP A 214 -7.10 3.40 -4.95
CA ASP A 214 -7.41 3.29 -3.54
C ASP A 214 -6.67 2.10 -2.92
N ASN A 215 -5.84 2.39 -1.91
CA ASN A 215 -5.10 1.38 -1.15
C ASN A 215 -5.66 1.18 0.27
N HIS A 216 -6.87 1.69 0.55
CA HIS A 216 -7.55 1.43 1.82
C HIS A 216 -7.96 -0.05 1.88
N HIS A 217 -7.12 -0.85 2.53
CA HIS A 217 -7.40 -2.26 2.78
C HIS A 217 -8.22 -2.43 4.06
N VAL A 218 -9.35 -3.11 3.93
CA VAL A 218 -10.09 -3.70 5.05
C VAL A 218 -9.85 -5.19 4.93
N ASN A 219 -9.27 -5.84 5.94
CA ASN A 219 -9.23 -7.30 5.96
C ASN A 219 -10.67 -7.85 6.15
N ASP A 220 -10.90 -9.15 5.92
CA ASP A 220 -12.21 -9.79 6.10
C ASP A 220 -12.76 -9.66 7.55
N GLU A 221 -11.91 -9.28 8.50
CA GLU A 221 -12.25 -9.10 9.93
C GLU A 221 -12.54 -7.63 10.31
N GLY A 222 -12.42 -6.67 9.36
CA GLY A 222 -12.63 -5.24 9.63
C GLY A 222 -11.47 -4.53 10.33
N ASP A 223 -10.36 -5.21 10.60
CA ASP A 223 -9.17 -4.66 11.22
C ASP A 223 -8.23 -4.03 10.18
N GLU A 224 -8.16 -2.70 10.16
CA GLU A 224 -7.19 -1.94 9.39
C GLU A 224 -5.79 -2.05 10.04
N PHE A 225 -4.98 -3.02 9.65
CA PHE A 225 -3.59 -3.15 10.14
C PHE A 225 -2.55 -2.48 9.23
N ASP A 226 -2.96 -1.85 8.12
CA ASP A 226 -1.99 -1.36 7.12
C ASP A 226 -1.60 0.11 7.36
N GLU A 227 -0.59 0.30 8.20
CA GLU A 227 0.11 1.58 8.39
C GLU A 227 0.79 2.09 7.09
N SER A 228 0.82 1.28 6.02
CA SER A 228 1.48 1.56 4.73
C SER A 228 0.50 1.74 3.55
N ALA A 229 -0.81 1.91 3.78
CA ALA A 229 -1.83 2.13 2.77
C ALA A 229 -1.70 3.51 2.05
N ARG A 230 -0.59 3.74 1.35
CA ARG A 230 -0.30 4.98 0.63
C ARG A 230 -0.79 4.87 -0.81
N ASN A 231 -1.61 5.82 -1.27
CA ASN A 231 -1.96 5.94 -2.69
C ASN A 231 -0.71 6.32 -3.54
N PRO A 232 -0.80 6.37 -4.89
CA PRO A 232 0.34 6.68 -5.73
C PRO A 232 1.00 8.03 -5.39
N LEU A 233 0.23 9.09 -5.19
CA LEU A 233 0.77 10.42 -4.90
C LEU A 233 1.44 10.48 -3.53
N GLN A 234 0.80 9.92 -2.50
CA GLN A 234 1.35 9.83 -1.14
C GLN A 234 2.67 9.04 -1.14
N SER A 235 2.73 7.92 -1.88
CA SER A 235 3.94 7.12 -2.06
C SER A 235 5.07 7.91 -2.74
N ALA A 236 4.74 8.73 -3.75
CA ALA A 236 5.73 9.56 -4.44
C ALA A 236 6.31 10.66 -3.53
N VAL A 237 5.47 11.25 -2.67
CA VAL A 237 5.89 12.25 -1.67
C VAL A 237 6.77 11.64 -0.59
N GLU A 238 6.41 10.46 -0.09
CA GLU A 238 7.20 9.69 0.88
C GLU A 238 8.58 9.33 0.31
N ASN A 239 8.62 8.98 -0.98
CA ASN A 239 9.87 8.75 -1.74
C ASN A 239 10.67 10.01 -2.08
N HIS A 240 10.12 11.19 -1.79
CA HIS A 240 10.67 12.51 -2.11
C HIS A 240 10.93 12.74 -3.61
N ASP A 241 10.10 12.13 -4.46
CA ASP A 241 10.34 12.08 -5.89
C ASP A 241 9.52 13.13 -6.64
N LEU A 242 10.10 14.33 -6.81
CA LEU A 242 9.46 15.44 -7.54
C LEU A 242 9.04 15.08 -8.97
N TYR A 243 9.77 14.20 -9.64
CA TYR A 243 9.42 13.79 -11.00
C TYR A 243 8.14 12.96 -11.00
N LEU A 244 8.02 11.98 -10.09
CA LEU A 244 6.79 11.17 -9.97
C LEU A 244 5.62 12.01 -9.48
N ILE A 245 5.85 12.94 -8.54
CA ILE A 245 4.81 13.86 -8.05
C ILE A 245 4.24 14.69 -9.22
N ASP A 246 5.11 15.34 -10.00
CA ASP A 246 4.69 16.14 -11.15
C ASP A 246 3.97 15.29 -12.22
N LEU A 247 4.47 14.09 -12.51
CA LEU A 247 3.84 13.17 -13.45
C LEU A 247 2.44 12.75 -12.99
N LEU A 248 2.27 12.38 -11.72
CA LEU A 248 0.98 11.94 -11.17
C LEU A 248 -0.03 13.09 -11.11
N LEU A 249 0.38 14.28 -10.65
CA LEU A 249 -0.48 15.47 -10.61
C LEU A 249 -0.94 15.89 -12.02
N LYS A 250 -0.03 15.89 -13.01
CA LYS A 250 -0.39 16.12 -14.42
C LYS A 250 -1.32 15.08 -15.00
N SER A 251 -1.30 13.87 -14.45
CA SER A 251 -2.17 12.76 -14.85
C SER A 251 -3.52 12.76 -14.11
N GLY A 252 -3.78 13.77 -13.27
CA GLY A 252 -5.06 13.93 -12.57
C GLY A 252 -5.11 13.31 -11.17
N ALA A 253 -3.96 13.09 -10.52
CA ALA A 253 -3.93 12.67 -9.13
C ALA A 253 -4.65 13.70 -8.24
N ASP A 254 -5.52 13.23 -7.36
CA ASP A 254 -6.17 14.03 -6.33
C ASP A 254 -5.14 14.40 -5.27
N VAL A 255 -4.73 15.67 -5.28
CA VAL A 255 -3.79 16.24 -4.32
C VAL A 255 -4.29 16.15 -2.87
N ASN A 256 -5.61 16.06 -2.69
CA ASN A 256 -6.30 16.00 -1.40
C ASN A 256 -6.82 14.60 -1.07
N ALA A 257 -6.34 13.57 -1.77
CA ALA A 257 -6.75 12.21 -1.51
C ALA A 257 -6.58 11.85 -0.02
N PRO A 258 -7.59 11.18 0.58
CA PRO A 258 -7.70 11.03 2.01
C PRO A 258 -6.55 10.22 2.60
N ALA A 259 -6.23 10.53 3.86
CA ALA A 259 -5.32 9.75 4.67
C ALA A 259 -6.01 8.44 5.11
N PRO A 260 -5.28 7.30 5.18
CA PRO A 260 -5.73 6.10 5.88
C PRO A 260 -6.16 6.40 7.32
N ARG A 261 -7.13 5.66 7.88
CA ARG A 261 -7.69 6.04 9.19
C ARG A 261 -6.70 5.89 10.34
N ARG A 262 -5.76 4.95 10.27
CA ARG A 262 -4.74 4.69 11.30
C ARG A 262 -3.37 5.17 10.85
N SER A 263 -2.77 6.09 11.59
CA SER A 263 -1.44 6.66 11.32
C SER A 263 -1.25 7.17 9.88
N GLY A 264 -2.35 7.46 9.18
CA GLY A 264 -2.35 7.93 7.81
C GLY A 264 -1.98 9.40 7.71
N ALA A 265 -1.54 9.81 6.52
CA ALA A 265 -1.22 11.19 6.21
C ALA A 265 -1.57 11.50 4.74
N THR A 266 -2.08 12.70 4.49
CA THR A 266 -2.23 13.24 3.12
C THR A 266 -0.86 13.57 2.53
N ALA A 267 -0.79 13.79 1.22
CA ALA A 267 0.45 14.20 0.55
C ALA A 267 1.11 15.41 1.24
N SER A 268 0.34 16.44 1.58
CA SER A 268 0.84 17.64 2.27
C SER A 268 1.32 17.37 3.69
N GLN A 269 0.62 16.50 4.43
CA GLN A 269 1.04 16.10 5.77
C GLN A 269 2.36 15.32 5.73
N ILE A 270 2.53 14.38 4.78
CA ILE A 270 3.80 13.65 4.58
C ILE A 270 4.92 14.64 4.25
N ALA A 271 4.70 15.60 3.34
CA ALA A 271 5.69 16.61 2.99
C ALA A 271 6.09 17.48 4.20
N ALA A 272 5.13 17.84 5.05
CA ALA A 272 5.36 18.64 6.25
C ALA A 272 6.16 17.88 7.32
N ILE A 273 5.76 16.64 7.64
CA ILE A 273 6.44 15.74 8.57
C ILE A 273 7.90 15.51 8.15
N THR A 274 8.11 15.24 6.86
CA THR A 274 9.44 14.96 6.29
C THR A 274 10.27 16.22 5.99
N GLY A 275 9.72 17.43 6.25
CA GLY A 275 10.44 18.70 6.05
C GLY A 275 10.72 19.05 4.58
N ARG A 276 9.96 18.50 3.63
CA ARG A 276 10.20 18.67 2.19
C ARG A 276 9.47 19.91 1.65
N LEU A 277 9.98 21.09 1.99
CA LEU A 277 9.34 22.37 1.66
C LEU A 277 9.07 22.56 0.16
N GLY A 278 10.00 22.16 -0.72
CA GLY A 278 9.80 22.24 -2.18
C GLY A 278 8.67 21.35 -2.69
N ILE A 279 8.50 20.16 -2.09
CA ILE A 279 7.38 19.27 -2.41
C ILE A 279 6.07 19.89 -1.92
N LEU A 280 6.04 20.39 -0.67
CA LEU A 280 4.83 21.04 -0.16
C LEU A 280 4.39 22.22 -1.04
N ARG A 281 5.32 23.08 -1.48
CA ARG A 281 5.02 24.17 -2.42
C ARG A 281 4.36 23.65 -3.69
N THR A 282 4.93 22.60 -4.28
CA THR A 282 4.37 21.96 -5.47
C THR A 282 2.94 21.47 -5.24
N LEU A 283 2.67 20.83 -4.09
CA LEU A 283 1.34 20.36 -3.73
C LEU A 283 0.35 21.52 -3.52
N ILE A 284 0.78 22.60 -2.85
CA ILE A 284 -0.04 23.81 -2.64
C ILE A 284 -0.38 24.49 -3.98
N ASP A 285 0.57 24.57 -4.91
CA ASP A 285 0.34 25.11 -6.26
C ASP A 285 -0.73 24.29 -7.03
N HIS A 286 -0.92 23.02 -6.67
CA HIS A 286 -1.96 22.14 -7.21
C HIS A 286 -3.25 22.12 -6.38
N GLY A 287 -3.40 22.99 -5.37
CA GLY A 287 -4.62 23.14 -4.59
C GLY A 287 -4.72 22.23 -3.37
N ALA A 288 -3.59 21.80 -2.80
CA ALA A 288 -3.61 21.04 -1.57
C ALA A 288 -4.23 21.81 -0.39
N ASP A 289 -5.09 21.15 0.38
CA ASP A 289 -5.64 21.66 1.62
C ASP A 289 -4.62 21.53 2.74
N ILE A 290 -4.00 22.65 3.09
CA ILE A 290 -3.03 22.73 4.19
C ILE A 290 -3.64 22.43 5.57
N ASN A 291 -4.96 22.53 5.65
CA ASN A 291 -5.73 22.37 6.88
C ASN A 291 -6.50 21.06 6.92
N ALA A 292 -6.16 20.12 6.04
CA ALA A 292 -6.72 18.78 6.07
C ALA A 292 -6.54 18.16 7.47
N PRO A 293 -7.60 17.58 8.04
CA PRO A 293 -7.51 16.91 9.34
C PRO A 293 -6.52 15.74 9.25
N GLY A 294 -5.88 15.42 10.38
CA GLY A 294 -5.14 14.16 10.48
C GLY A 294 -6.08 12.95 10.36
N ALA A 295 -5.50 11.79 10.10
CA ALA A 295 -6.16 10.49 10.25
C ALA A 295 -6.89 10.33 11.61
N GLU A 296 -7.96 9.52 11.62
CA GLU A 296 -8.84 9.28 12.78
C GLU A 296 -8.07 8.83 14.02
N PHE A 297 -7.09 7.94 13.84
CA PHE A 297 -6.26 7.41 14.92
C PHE A 297 -4.80 7.77 14.67
N GLY A 298 -4.21 8.56 15.57
CA GLY A 298 -2.79 8.93 15.50
C GLY A 298 -2.42 9.83 14.31
N GLY A 299 -3.38 10.47 13.65
CA GLY A 299 -3.12 11.42 12.58
C GLY A 299 -2.58 12.76 13.08
N ARG A 300 -1.74 13.41 12.27
CA ARG A 300 -1.28 14.79 12.50
C ARG A 300 -1.75 15.70 11.38
N THR A 301 -2.12 16.93 11.70
CA THR A 301 -2.17 18.02 10.70
C THR A 301 -0.76 18.36 10.21
N ALA A 302 -0.65 19.07 9.08
CA ALA A 302 0.65 19.46 8.54
C ALA A 302 1.50 20.26 9.55
N LEU A 303 0.88 21.19 10.29
CA LEU A 303 1.56 21.99 11.32
C LEU A 303 1.98 21.15 12.53
N GLU A 304 1.12 20.25 13.01
CA GLU A 304 1.46 19.36 14.12
C GLU A 304 2.62 18.44 13.77
N GLY A 305 2.59 17.81 12.58
CA GLY A 305 3.67 16.93 12.14
C GLY A 305 5.00 17.67 11.92
N ALA A 306 4.95 18.89 11.38
CA ALA A 306 6.13 19.75 11.26
C ALA A 306 6.70 20.15 12.64
N ALA A 307 5.84 20.43 13.61
CA ALA A 307 6.23 20.77 14.98
C ALA A 307 6.84 19.57 15.72
N GLU A 308 6.19 18.41 15.63
CA GLU A 308 6.67 17.13 16.16
C GLU A 308 8.06 16.77 15.67
N HIS A 309 8.42 17.13 14.43
CA HIS A 309 9.74 16.84 13.85
C HIS A 309 10.68 18.05 13.77
N GLY A 310 10.33 19.16 14.43
CA GLY A 310 11.20 20.33 14.55
C GLY A 310 11.51 21.04 13.24
N ARG A 311 10.60 20.99 12.25
CA ARG A 311 10.79 21.54 10.90
C ARG A 311 10.51 23.05 10.88
N ILE A 312 11.46 23.86 11.35
CA ILE A 312 11.28 25.31 11.55
C ILE A 312 10.89 26.05 10.26
N ASP A 313 11.61 25.80 9.16
CA ASP A 313 11.35 26.43 7.86
C ASP A 313 9.96 26.06 7.29
N MET A 314 9.57 24.80 7.49
CA MET A 314 8.24 24.29 7.17
C MET A 314 7.17 25.02 7.99
N ILE A 315 7.37 25.16 9.30
CA ILE A 315 6.41 25.83 10.20
C ILE A 315 6.24 27.29 9.80
N GLN A 316 7.32 28.02 9.60
CA GLN A 316 7.27 29.41 9.15
C GLN A 316 6.47 29.54 7.85
N TYR A 317 6.71 28.64 6.88
CA TYR A 317 5.96 28.62 5.64
C TYR A 317 4.47 28.29 5.84
N LEU A 318 4.15 27.27 6.63
CA LEU A 318 2.78 26.86 6.95
C LEU A 318 1.99 28.00 7.60
N LEU A 319 2.59 28.70 8.55
CA LEU A 319 1.98 29.86 9.21
C LEU A 319 1.76 31.01 8.22
N ALA A 320 2.73 31.28 7.34
CA ALA A 320 2.63 32.33 6.33
C ALA A 320 1.51 32.08 5.30
N ILE A 321 1.22 30.83 4.96
CA ILE A 321 0.13 30.46 4.03
C ILE A 321 -1.21 30.22 4.71
N GLY A 322 -1.33 30.51 6.01
CA GLY A 322 -2.61 30.46 6.73
C GLY A 322 -3.03 29.05 7.17
N ALA A 323 -2.09 28.16 7.49
CA ALA A 323 -2.41 26.96 8.25
C ALA A 323 -3.16 27.39 9.53
N ARG A 324 -4.43 26.94 9.71
CA ARG A 324 -5.46 27.43 10.64
C ARG A 324 -4.88 28.11 11.88
N THR A 325 -4.60 29.40 11.72
CA THR A 325 -4.06 30.33 12.72
C THR A 325 -5.10 31.34 13.19
N THR A 326 -6.30 31.33 12.61
CA THR A 326 -7.27 32.43 12.75
C THR A 326 -8.07 32.40 14.06
N ASP A 327 -8.12 31.25 14.74
CA ASP A 327 -8.66 31.12 16.10
C ASP A 327 -7.56 30.46 16.96
N ARG A 328 -6.75 31.27 17.64
CA ARG A 328 -5.47 30.83 18.25
C ARG A 328 -5.62 30.04 19.56
N ASP A 329 -6.83 29.94 20.10
CA ASP A 329 -7.19 29.06 21.22
C ASP A 329 -7.57 27.64 20.78
N ARG A 330 -7.35 27.33 19.49
CA ARG A 330 -7.71 26.03 18.94
C ARG A 330 -6.70 24.97 19.40
N LEU A 331 -7.23 23.90 19.97
CA LEU A 331 -6.51 22.70 20.44
C LEU A 331 -5.36 22.24 19.53
N GLN A 332 -5.48 22.44 18.21
CA GLN A 332 -4.45 22.08 17.23
C GLN A 332 -3.12 22.81 17.41
N TYR A 333 -3.13 24.11 17.69
CA TYR A 333 -1.89 24.88 17.89
C TYR A 333 -1.19 24.49 19.19
N LEU A 334 -1.98 24.30 20.26
CA LEU A 334 -1.50 23.81 21.55
C LEU A 334 -0.94 22.39 21.44
N ARG A 335 -1.58 21.51 20.65
CA ARG A 335 -1.04 20.17 20.34
C ARG A 335 0.27 20.26 19.58
N ALA A 336 0.40 21.15 18.58
CA ALA A 336 1.66 21.34 17.86
C ALA A 336 2.81 21.77 18.79
N ILE A 337 2.57 22.73 19.70
CA ILE A 337 3.54 23.10 20.73
C ILE A 337 3.88 21.89 21.62
N ARG A 338 2.86 21.17 22.09
CA ARG A 338 3.06 19.99 22.95
C ARG A 338 3.88 18.90 22.25
N TYR A 339 3.61 18.60 20.98
CA TYR A 339 4.40 17.63 20.22
C TYR A 339 5.85 18.08 20.07
N ALA A 340 6.09 19.35 19.74
CA ALA A 340 7.45 19.90 19.69
C ALA A 340 8.17 19.75 21.05
N GLN A 341 7.47 19.93 22.17
CA GLN A 341 8.06 19.73 23.51
C GLN A 341 8.32 18.27 23.84
N MET A 342 7.39 17.38 23.50
CA MET A 342 7.52 15.93 23.73
C MET A 342 8.74 15.37 22.99
N GLU A 343 9.00 15.85 21.77
CA GLU A 343 10.16 15.48 20.95
C GLU A 343 11.39 16.39 21.18
N ALA A 344 11.40 17.19 22.25
CA ALA A 344 12.51 18.06 22.67
C ALA A 344 12.97 19.11 21.63
N HIS A 345 12.07 19.57 20.77
CA HIS A 345 12.27 20.65 19.80
C HIS A 345 11.92 22.04 20.39
N GLU A 346 12.69 22.46 21.40
CA GLU A 346 12.43 23.71 22.16
C GLU A 346 12.41 24.98 21.30
N VAL A 347 13.28 25.10 20.30
CA VAL A 347 13.30 26.26 19.38
C VAL A 347 11.97 26.35 18.63
N THR A 348 11.46 25.22 18.18
CA THR A 348 10.17 25.13 17.48
C THR A 348 9.00 25.47 18.40
N ALA A 349 9.00 24.92 19.63
CA ALA A 349 8.00 25.24 20.64
C ALA A 349 7.98 26.74 20.98
N ASN A 350 9.15 27.36 21.12
CA ASN A 350 9.28 28.79 21.38
C ASN A 350 8.84 29.64 20.19
N LEU A 351 9.23 29.28 18.97
CA LEU A 351 8.76 29.97 17.76
C LEU A 351 7.23 29.96 17.67
N LEU A 352 6.61 28.82 17.93
CA LEU A 352 5.15 28.74 17.95
C LEU A 352 4.54 29.60 19.08
N ARG A 353 5.16 29.68 20.26
CA ARG A 353 4.70 30.56 21.36
C ARG A 353 4.86 32.05 21.02
N GLU A 354 6.00 32.46 20.46
CA GLU A 354 6.27 33.86 20.13
C GLU A 354 5.24 34.40 19.13
N GLU A 355 4.93 33.59 18.12
CA GLU A 355 3.88 33.88 17.15
C GLU A 355 2.53 34.10 17.83
N THR A 356 2.18 33.43 18.95
CA THR A 356 0.92 33.70 19.68
C THR A 356 0.93 35.07 20.39
N HIS A 357 2.08 35.52 20.88
CA HIS A 357 2.23 36.75 21.64
C HIS A 357 2.14 38.02 20.78
N GLU A 358 2.75 38.05 19.57
CA GLU A 358 2.81 39.26 18.73
C GLU A 358 1.43 39.77 18.24
N VAL A 359 0.46 38.86 18.03
CA VAL A 359 -0.90 39.25 17.61
C VAL A 359 -1.75 39.71 18.78
N SER A 360 -1.52 39.18 19.99
CA SER A 360 -2.17 39.67 21.22
C SER A 360 -1.77 41.12 21.50
N SER A 361 -0.50 41.46 21.28
CA SER A 361 0.01 42.84 21.34
C SER A 361 -0.53 43.73 20.21
N SER A 362 -0.78 43.18 19.02
CA SER A 362 -1.33 43.94 17.89
C SER A 362 -2.85 44.20 18.01
N LEU A 363 -3.61 43.27 18.60
CA LEU A 363 -5.05 43.44 18.88
C LEU A 363 -5.31 44.41 20.03
N THR A 364 -4.45 44.45 21.05
CA THR A 364 -4.50 45.48 22.11
C THR A 364 -4.25 46.88 21.53
N LEU A 365 -3.27 47.04 20.63
CA LEU A 365 -3.03 48.29 19.92
C LEU A 365 -4.16 48.72 18.96
N LEU A 366 -4.86 47.78 18.32
CA LEU A 366 -6.04 48.08 17.49
C LEU A 366 -7.29 48.41 18.32
N GLY A 367 -7.46 47.74 19.48
CA GLY A 367 -8.52 48.02 20.45
C GLY A 367 -8.39 49.41 21.07
N ASP A 368 -7.17 49.80 21.45
CA ASP A 368 -6.89 51.14 22.01
C ASP A 368 -7.12 52.26 20.98
N ASN A 369 -6.81 52.01 19.70
CA ASN A 369 -7.07 52.98 18.61
C ASN A 369 -8.56 53.10 18.23
N MET A 370 -9.36 52.06 18.45
CA MET A 370 -10.83 52.09 18.29
C MET A 370 -11.51 52.78 19.47
N ALA A 371 -11.01 52.61 20.69
CA ALA A 371 -11.48 53.30 21.89
C ALA A 371 -11.24 54.82 21.83
N LEU A 372 -10.14 55.26 21.20
CA LEU A 372 -9.87 56.69 20.98
C LEU A 372 -10.79 57.34 19.94
N LYS A 373 -11.39 56.57 19.01
CA LYS A 373 -12.38 57.09 18.05
C LYS A 373 -13.80 57.16 18.60
N HIS A 374 -14.14 56.37 19.61
CA HIS A 374 -15.49 56.37 20.22
C HIS A 374 -15.70 57.44 21.30
N ASN A 375 -14.62 58.05 21.83
CA ASN A 375 -14.72 59.11 22.84
C ASN A 375 -15.05 60.52 22.29
N GLU A 376 -15.23 60.69 20.97
CA GLU A 376 -15.61 61.98 20.38
C GLU A 376 -17.11 62.09 20.01
N VAL A 377 -17.91 61.03 20.12
CA VAL A 377 -19.31 61.06 19.72
C VAL A 377 -20.17 60.24 20.69
N GLU A 378 -20.56 60.81 21.83
CA GLU A 378 -21.86 60.53 22.49
C GLU A 378 -22.06 61.38 23.75
N HIS A 379 -22.52 62.61 23.55
CA HIS A 379 -23.35 63.31 24.52
C HIS A 379 -24.71 63.53 23.86
N THR A 380 -25.73 62.76 24.26
CA THR A 380 -27.13 63.19 24.41
C THR A 380 -28.06 62.05 24.87
N SER A 381 -28.39 62.08 26.17
CA SER A 381 -29.76 62.06 26.72
C SER A 381 -30.69 60.82 26.66
N THR A 382 -31.29 60.60 27.86
CA THR A 382 -32.65 60.07 28.25
C THR A 382 -32.86 58.55 28.34
N LYS A 383 -33.01 57.99 29.57
CA LYS A 383 -34.24 57.81 30.44
C LYS A 383 -35.22 56.76 29.88
N ASP A 384 -35.91 55.86 30.58
CA ASP A 384 -36.19 55.40 31.97
C ASP A 384 -36.71 53.93 31.75
N SER A 385 -36.66 52.92 32.62
CA SER A 385 -37.54 52.58 33.77
C SER A 385 -37.16 51.14 34.18
N SER A 386 -36.61 50.87 35.37
CA SER A 386 -37.26 50.35 36.60
C SER A 386 -37.98 48.99 36.48
N ASP A 387 -37.40 47.94 37.08
CA ASP A 387 -38.01 47.05 38.09
C ASP A 387 -36.90 46.17 38.71
N GLN A 388 -36.46 46.50 39.92
CA GLN A 388 -36.77 45.81 41.19
C GLN A 388 -35.93 44.55 41.43
N LEU A 389 -34.82 44.78 42.14
CA LEU A 389 -34.07 43.84 42.97
C LEU A 389 -34.82 43.59 44.28
N ASP A 390 -34.70 42.38 44.84
CA ASP A 390 -34.17 42.20 46.21
C ASP A 390 -33.87 40.71 46.50
N PRO A 391 -33.09 40.40 47.55
CA PRO A 391 -31.81 39.69 47.41
C PRO A 391 -31.76 38.42 48.29
N ASP A 392 -30.54 37.88 48.46
CA ASP A 392 -30.10 36.80 49.37
C ASP A 392 -29.71 35.52 48.64
N GLU A 393 -28.40 35.34 48.39
CA GLU A 393 -27.54 34.48 49.22
C GLU A 393 -26.12 34.37 48.63
N ASP A 394 -25.16 34.59 49.51
CA ASP A 394 -23.82 33.99 49.58
C ASP A 394 -22.78 34.23 48.48
N VAL A 395 -21.91 35.18 48.84
CA VAL A 395 -20.50 35.25 48.44
C VAL A 395 -19.78 34.00 48.97
N HIS A 396 -19.36 33.08 48.10
CA HIS A 396 -18.21 32.20 48.42
C HIS A 396 -17.49 31.65 47.17
N ASP A 397 -16.18 31.92 47.19
CA ASP A 397 -15.04 31.12 46.74
C ASP A 397 -14.78 30.84 45.25
N LEU A 398 -13.66 31.41 44.80
CA LEU A 398 -12.99 31.17 43.53
C LEU A 398 -11.95 30.06 43.71
N THR A 399 -12.36 28.79 43.68
CA THR A 399 -11.46 27.66 43.35
C THR A 399 -12.28 26.49 42.83
N GLU A 400 -12.52 26.45 41.52
CA GLU A 400 -12.93 25.22 40.84
C GLU A 400 -11.81 24.80 39.90
N GLU A 401 -11.12 23.73 40.30
CA GLU A 401 -10.23 22.93 39.46
C GLU A 401 -11.05 22.43 38.27
N MET A 402 -10.66 22.84 37.05
CA MET A 402 -11.18 22.24 35.83
C MET A 402 -10.65 20.82 35.71
N GLU A 403 -11.46 19.84 36.08
CA GLU A 403 -11.24 18.43 35.72
C GLU A 403 -11.19 18.30 34.19
N LEU A 404 -10.08 17.75 33.69
CA LEU A 404 -9.89 17.39 32.29
C LEU A 404 -10.80 16.21 31.92
N PRO A 405 -11.36 16.14 30.69
CA PRO A 405 -12.08 14.97 30.22
C PRO A 405 -11.20 13.71 30.28
N GLY A 406 -11.77 12.61 30.76
CA GLY A 406 -11.09 11.36 31.13
C GLY A 406 -10.34 10.61 30.01
N ASP A 407 -10.41 11.08 28.76
CA ASP A 407 -9.83 10.40 27.60
C ASP A 407 -8.30 10.55 27.49
N LEU A 408 -7.66 11.24 28.44
CA LEU A 408 -6.21 11.48 28.47
C LEU A 408 -5.45 10.63 29.50
N GLN A 409 -6.13 9.80 30.30
CA GLN A 409 -5.46 8.93 31.28
C GLN A 409 -5.05 7.55 30.71
N ASP A 410 -5.59 7.13 29.57
CA ASP A 410 -5.32 5.79 29.01
C ASP A 410 -4.24 5.76 27.90
N LEU A 411 -3.49 6.84 27.71
CA LEU A 411 -2.28 6.85 26.85
C LEU A 411 -1.01 6.50 27.61
N GLU A 412 -1.10 5.59 28.58
CA GLU A 412 0.04 4.75 28.99
C GLU A 412 0.05 3.47 28.13
N ILE A 413 0.43 3.58 26.85
CA ILE A 413 0.74 2.41 26.02
C ILE A 413 2.09 2.60 25.33
N ARG A 414 3.06 1.84 25.85
CA ARG A 414 4.26 1.29 25.20
C ARG A 414 5.33 2.29 24.75
N THR A 415 6.12 2.68 25.74
CA THR A 415 7.55 2.99 25.61
C THR A 415 8.33 1.76 25.09
N ASN A 416 8.26 1.48 23.79
CA ASN A 416 9.22 0.71 22.97
C ASN A 416 8.54 0.35 21.64
N ASP A 417 8.55 1.28 20.68
CA ASP A 417 8.22 0.97 19.29
C ASP A 417 9.52 1.06 18.45
N PRO A 418 10.01 -0.03 17.84
CA PRO A 418 11.36 -0.10 17.29
C PRO A 418 11.55 0.52 15.89
N MET A 419 10.72 1.49 15.46
CA MET A 419 10.78 2.09 14.12
C MET A 419 11.62 3.38 14.02
N VAL A 420 12.62 3.53 14.89
CA VAL A 420 13.61 4.64 14.84
C VAL A 420 14.80 4.33 13.90
N PHE A 421 14.84 3.20 13.17
CA PHE A 421 16.07 2.78 12.47
C PHE A 421 16.04 2.50 10.97
N MET A 422 15.00 2.85 10.18
CA MET A 422 15.04 2.56 8.72
C MET A 422 14.49 3.66 7.80
N ILE A 423 14.87 4.93 7.97
CA ILE A 423 14.73 5.95 6.90
C ILE A 423 16.05 6.76 6.69
N GLU A 424 17.20 6.28 7.19
CA GLU A 424 18.50 6.93 6.92
C GLU A 424 19.43 6.18 5.95
N GLU A 425 19.04 5.03 5.37
CA GLU A 425 19.80 4.42 4.27
C GLU A 425 18.90 3.80 3.20
N MET A 426 18.40 4.62 2.28
CA MET A 426 18.04 4.32 0.88
C MET A 426 17.97 5.64 0.09
#